data_AF-A0A7C4Q7R5-F1
#
_entry.id   AF-A0A7C4Q7R5-F1
#
_cell.length_a   1.000
_cell.length_b   1.000
_cell.length_c   1.000
_cell.angle_alpha   90.00
_cell.angle_beta   90.00
_cell.angle_gamma   90.00
#
_symmetry.space_group_name_H-M   'P 1'
#
loop_
_entity.id
_entity.type
_entity.pdbx_description
1 polymer ?
#
loop_
_entity_poly.entity_id
_entity_poly.type
_entity_poly.pdbx_seq_one_letter_code
_entity_poly.pdbx_strand_id
1 'polypeptide(L)'
;MSPAVQAALRRLWWSLLISSVFAFAVSEVSYQLVKDQSERPPQVVEILIPAGTAQRIANGENGLALPEMKFVEGDTLVVRNLDDVSHQLGPLWVLPGSSSRMTLDRPSQYTMECSFQQTRSLGIDVLARAKASDRVFGIISIGFPTWILLWLYTLVVKPLPGSENEHAVSEAG
;
A
#
# COMPACT_ATOMS: atom_id res chain seq x y z
N MET A 1 37.27 29.02 -3.46
CA MET A 1 35.79 29.15 -3.33
C MET A 1 35.49 30.41 -2.55
N SER A 2 34.48 31.18 -2.94
CA SER A 2 34.05 32.36 -2.17
C SER A 2 33.39 31.93 -0.84
N PRO A 3 33.45 32.78 0.20
CA PRO A 3 32.82 32.48 1.49
C PRO A 3 31.30 32.24 1.37
N ALA A 4 30.64 32.93 0.43
CA ALA A 4 29.23 32.72 0.10
C ALA A 4 28.97 31.30 -0.43
N VAL A 5 29.78 30.83 -1.38
CA VAL A 5 29.65 29.48 -1.96
C VAL A 5 29.91 28.40 -0.91
N GLN A 6 30.91 28.58 -0.04
CA GLN A 6 31.19 27.64 1.03
C GLN A 6 30.06 27.57 2.07
N ALA A 7 29.47 28.72 2.43
CA ALA A 7 28.31 28.77 3.33
C ALA A 7 27.08 28.09 2.70
N ALA A 8 26.82 28.33 1.41
CA ALA A 8 25.72 27.70 0.69
C ALA A 8 25.88 26.18 0.59
N LEU A 9 27.08 25.68 0.23
CA LEU A 9 27.36 24.24 0.16
C LEU A 9 27.20 23.57 1.51
N ARG A 10 27.72 24.19 2.59
CA ARG A 10 27.61 23.64 3.94
C ARG A 10 26.14 23.51 4.37
N ARG A 11 25.32 24.53 4.09
CA ARG A 11 23.88 24.50 4.41
C ARG A 11 23.13 23.49 3.55
N LEU A 12 23.47 23.38 2.27
CA LEU A 12 22.91 22.38 1.35
C LEU A 12 23.17 20.96 1.85
N TRP A 13 24.38 20.71 2.35
CA TRP A 13 24.76 19.40 2.86
C TRP A 13 24.05 19.07 4.19
N TRP A 14 23.98 20.03 5.12
CA TRP A 14 23.24 19.84 6.37
C TRP A 14 21.74 19.68 6.15
N SER A 15 21.15 20.47 5.25
CA SER A 15 19.73 20.34 4.93
C SER A 15 19.44 18.97 4.31
N LEU A 16 20.33 18.47 3.45
CA LEU A 16 20.22 17.13 2.87
C LEU A 16 20.23 16.08 3.97
N LEU A 17 21.24 16.09 4.84
CA LEU A 17 21.35 15.10 5.92
C LEU A 17 20.11 15.10 6.82
N ILE A 18 19.66 16.28 7.27
CA ILE A 18 18.47 16.41 8.12
C ILE A 18 17.23 15.86 7.41
N SER A 19 17.02 16.25 6.14
CA SER A 19 15.87 15.79 5.37
C SER A 19 15.91 14.29 5.08
N SER A 20 17.08 13.69 4.85
CA SER A 20 17.23 12.26 4.63
C SER A 20 16.92 11.46 5.88
N VAL A 21 17.42 11.90 7.05
CA VAL A 21 17.09 11.26 8.34
C VAL A 21 15.60 11.36 8.63
N PHE A 22 14.99 12.53 8.40
CA PHE A 22 13.56 12.73 8.57
C PHE A 22 12.73 11.84 7.63
N ALA A 23 13.06 11.81 6.34
CA ALA A 23 12.37 11.00 5.35
C ALA A 23 12.49 9.50 5.66
N PHE A 24 13.67 9.05 6.10
CA PHE A 24 13.88 7.67 6.55
C PHE A 24 13.01 7.35 7.76
N ALA A 25 12.98 8.22 8.79
CA ALA A 25 12.19 7.99 9.99
C ALA A 25 10.69 7.92 9.68
N VAL A 26 10.16 8.85 8.88
CA VAL A 26 8.75 8.83 8.46
C VAL A 26 8.44 7.59 7.66
N SER A 27 9.27 7.25 6.67
CA SER A 27 9.08 6.06 5.84
C SER A 27 9.11 4.78 6.65
N GLU A 28 10.05 4.65 7.60
CA GLU A 28 10.18 3.46 8.45
C GLU A 28 8.98 3.34 9.40
N VAL A 29 8.52 4.44 10.00
CA VAL A 29 7.33 4.44 10.85
C VAL A 29 6.08 4.04 10.05
N SER A 30 5.86 4.64 8.88
CA SER A 30 4.75 4.27 8.00
C SER A 30 4.82 2.80 7.58
N TYR A 31 6.02 2.31 7.31
CA TYR A 31 6.25 0.93 6.92
C TYR A 31 5.90 -0.06 8.04
N GLN A 32 6.36 0.18 9.27
CA GLN A 32 6.09 -0.69 10.42
C GLN A 32 4.58 -0.78 10.74
N LEU A 33 3.80 0.25 10.42
CA LEU A 33 2.35 0.24 10.60
C LEU A 33 1.60 -0.64 9.58
N VAL A 34 2.20 -0.94 8.42
CA VAL A 34 1.52 -1.61 7.28
C VAL A 34 2.12 -2.96 6.92
N LYS A 35 3.36 -3.24 7.35
CA LYS A 35 4.17 -4.42 6.98
C LYS A 35 3.40 -5.74 7.01
N ASP A 36 2.67 -6.02 8.08
CA ASP A 36 2.04 -7.34 8.28
C ASP A 36 0.86 -7.61 7.33
N GLN A 37 0.31 -6.57 6.69
CA GLN A 37 -0.87 -6.69 5.83
C GLN A 37 -0.52 -6.90 4.35
N SER A 38 0.58 -6.30 3.89
CA SER A 38 0.87 -6.15 2.45
C SER A 38 2.21 -6.77 2.01
N GLU A 39 3.07 -7.16 2.95
CA GLU A 39 4.41 -7.69 2.68
C GLU A 39 4.51 -9.18 2.99
N ARG A 40 3.75 -9.96 2.26
CA ARG A 40 3.91 -11.41 2.24
C ARG A 40 3.98 -11.93 0.80
N PRO A 41 4.65 -13.08 0.59
CA PRO A 41 4.60 -13.76 -0.69
C PRO A 41 3.15 -14.15 -1.05
N PRO A 42 2.84 -14.29 -2.35
CA PRO A 42 1.54 -14.77 -2.77
C PRO A 42 1.29 -16.16 -2.22
N GLN A 43 0.10 -16.38 -1.69
CA GLN A 43 -0.30 -17.66 -1.11
C GLN A 43 -1.55 -18.20 -1.79
N VAL A 44 -1.77 -19.50 -1.61
CA VAL A 44 -2.98 -20.18 -2.05
C VAL A 44 -3.92 -20.25 -0.86
N VAL A 45 -5.09 -19.65 -1.00
CA VAL A 45 -6.15 -19.71 0.02
C VAL A 45 -7.26 -20.60 -0.52
N GLU A 46 -7.55 -21.68 0.20
CA GLU A 46 -8.60 -22.62 -0.17
C GLU A 46 -9.88 -22.37 0.62
N ILE A 47 -11.01 -22.25 -0.09
CA ILE A 47 -12.36 -22.25 0.45
C ILE A 47 -12.98 -23.60 0.13
N LEU A 48 -13.35 -24.31 1.18
CA LEU A 48 -14.01 -25.60 1.08
C LEU A 48 -15.51 -25.42 1.33
N ILE A 49 -16.33 -25.70 0.32
CA ILE A 49 -17.78 -25.71 0.42
C ILE A 49 -18.19 -27.10 0.92
N PRO A 50 -18.70 -27.24 2.16
CA PRO A 50 -19.07 -28.55 2.70
C PRO A 50 -20.29 -29.13 2.00
N ALA A 51 -20.48 -30.44 2.10
CA ALA A 51 -21.70 -31.09 1.65
C ALA A 51 -22.97 -30.51 2.34
N GLY A 52 -24.07 -30.45 1.60
CA GLY A 52 -25.36 -29.95 2.09
C GLY A 52 -25.41 -28.43 2.26
N THR A 53 -24.44 -27.68 1.73
CA THR A 53 -24.45 -26.20 1.80
C THR A 53 -25.64 -25.62 1.05
N ALA A 54 -25.93 -26.13 -0.15
CA ALA A 54 -27.11 -25.76 -0.92
C ALA A 54 -28.41 -26.00 -0.13
N GLN A 55 -28.51 -27.13 0.58
CA GLN A 55 -29.67 -27.45 1.40
C GLN A 55 -29.83 -26.48 2.58
N ARG A 56 -28.74 -26.15 3.28
CA ARG A 56 -28.75 -25.16 4.37
C ARG A 56 -29.20 -23.79 3.89
N ILE A 57 -28.65 -23.32 2.78
CA ILE A 57 -29.03 -22.05 2.16
C ILE A 57 -30.51 -22.06 1.73
N ALA A 58 -30.98 -23.16 1.14
CA ALA A 58 -32.38 -23.31 0.74
C ALA A 58 -33.34 -23.30 1.94
N ASN A 59 -32.91 -23.82 3.09
CA ASN A 59 -33.64 -23.77 4.35
C ASN A 59 -33.59 -22.38 5.02
N GLY A 60 -32.88 -21.41 4.44
CA GLY A 60 -32.72 -20.06 5.01
C GLY A 60 -31.71 -19.99 6.15
N GLU A 61 -30.89 -21.03 6.34
CA GLU A 61 -29.77 -21.00 7.28
C GLU A 61 -28.64 -20.11 6.76
N ASN A 62 -27.79 -19.64 7.68
CA ASN A 62 -26.60 -18.90 7.30
C ASN A 62 -25.66 -19.79 6.47
N GLY A 63 -24.95 -19.15 5.53
CA GLY A 63 -23.95 -19.82 4.71
C GLY A 63 -22.74 -20.30 5.50
N LEU A 64 -21.72 -20.77 4.78
CA LEU A 64 -20.44 -21.15 5.37
C LEU A 64 -19.85 -19.96 6.15
N ALA A 65 -19.37 -20.22 7.38
CA ALA A 65 -18.56 -19.26 8.11
C ALA A 65 -17.21 -19.12 7.40
N LEU A 66 -17.02 -18.01 6.70
CA LEU A 66 -15.78 -17.71 5.99
C LEU A 66 -14.81 -16.94 6.91
N PRO A 67 -13.50 -17.20 6.80
CA PRO A 67 -12.49 -16.38 7.48
C PRO A 67 -12.47 -14.95 6.90
N GLU A 68 -11.65 -14.07 7.47
CA GLU A 68 -11.43 -12.75 6.88
C GLU A 68 -10.96 -12.87 5.42
N MET A 69 -11.74 -12.31 4.51
CA MET A 69 -11.50 -12.37 3.05
C MET A 69 -10.53 -11.28 2.62
N LYS A 70 -9.35 -11.23 3.24
CA LYS A 70 -8.27 -10.29 2.94
C LYS A 70 -7.13 -11.00 2.21
N PHE A 71 -6.80 -10.51 1.02
CA PHE A 71 -5.81 -11.07 0.11
C PHE A 71 -4.78 -10.01 -0.24
N VAL A 72 -3.64 -10.46 -0.76
CA VAL A 72 -2.60 -9.60 -1.31
C VAL A 72 -2.50 -9.88 -2.80
N GLU A 73 -2.23 -8.85 -3.59
CA GLU A 73 -2.01 -8.92 -5.03
C GLU A 73 -1.16 -10.15 -5.43
N GLY A 74 -1.69 -11.00 -6.32
CA GLY A 74 -1.09 -12.24 -6.78
C GLY A 74 -1.42 -13.47 -5.95
N ASP A 75 -2.21 -13.36 -4.89
CA ASP A 75 -2.78 -14.53 -4.20
C ASP A 75 -3.67 -15.34 -5.16
N THR A 76 -3.77 -16.64 -4.87
CA THR A 76 -4.67 -17.53 -5.60
C THR A 76 -5.78 -18.01 -4.69
N LEU A 77 -7.02 -17.69 -5.06
CA LEU A 77 -8.21 -18.23 -4.42
C LEU A 77 -8.58 -19.55 -5.08
N VAL A 78 -8.64 -20.62 -4.30
CA VAL A 78 -9.11 -21.94 -4.72
C VAL A 78 -10.43 -22.20 -4.03
N VAL A 79 -11.46 -22.57 -4.79
CA VAL A 79 -12.76 -22.97 -4.24
C VAL A 79 -12.97 -24.43 -4.57
N ARG A 80 -13.13 -25.25 -3.53
CA ARG A 80 -13.38 -26.68 -3.65
C ARG A 80 -14.81 -26.99 -3.23
N ASN A 81 -15.55 -27.64 -4.12
CA ASN A 81 -16.95 -27.97 -3.89
C ASN A 81 -17.08 -29.43 -3.45
N LEU A 82 -17.50 -29.66 -2.20
CA LEU A 82 -17.87 -30.99 -1.69
C LEU A 82 -19.38 -31.20 -1.63
N ASP A 83 -20.16 -30.27 -2.18
CA ASP A 83 -21.61 -30.39 -2.28
C ASP A 83 -22.04 -31.08 -3.58
N ASP A 84 -23.29 -31.53 -3.60
CA ASP A 84 -23.89 -32.25 -4.72
C ASP A 84 -24.42 -31.31 -5.81
N VAL A 85 -24.43 -30.00 -5.54
CA VAL A 85 -24.91 -28.94 -6.44
C VAL A 85 -23.76 -28.06 -6.90
N SER A 86 -23.84 -27.54 -8.12
CA SER A 86 -22.86 -26.57 -8.62
C SER A 86 -22.97 -25.25 -7.85
N HIS A 87 -21.82 -24.65 -7.55
CA HIS A 87 -21.73 -23.38 -6.85
C HIS A 87 -20.97 -22.33 -7.65
N GLN A 88 -21.23 -21.06 -7.34
CA GLN A 88 -20.63 -19.91 -8.00
C GLN A 88 -19.98 -18.97 -6.98
N LEU A 89 -18.78 -18.47 -7.31
CA LEU A 89 -18.12 -17.34 -6.66
C LEU A 89 -17.55 -16.39 -7.72
N GLY A 90 -18.24 -15.28 -7.97
CA GLY A 90 -17.92 -14.34 -9.03
C GLY A 90 -17.86 -15.04 -10.38
N PRO A 91 -16.70 -15.03 -11.07
CA PRO A 91 -16.51 -15.73 -12.34
C PRO A 91 -16.26 -17.24 -12.16
N LEU A 92 -16.02 -17.73 -10.94
CA LEU A 92 -15.74 -19.14 -10.68
C LEU A 92 -17.05 -19.93 -10.61
N TRP A 93 -17.26 -20.80 -11.60
CA TRP A 93 -18.25 -21.87 -11.51
C TRP A 93 -17.56 -23.16 -11.05
N VAL A 94 -18.10 -23.81 -10.02
CA VAL A 94 -17.49 -24.97 -9.36
C VAL A 94 -18.49 -26.13 -9.36
N LEU A 95 -18.21 -27.14 -10.18
CA LEU A 95 -19.03 -28.34 -10.28
C LEU A 95 -18.91 -29.21 -9.00
N PRO A 96 -19.90 -30.08 -8.72
CA PRO A 96 -19.82 -31.05 -7.61
C PRO A 96 -18.52 -31.86 -7.62
N GLY A 97 -17.89 -31.98 -6.45
CA GLY A 97 -16.63 -32.74 -6.28
C GLY A 97 -15.40 -32.11 -6.95
N SER A 98 -15.51 -30.93 -7.55
CA SER A 98 -14.43 -30.28 -8.30
C SER A 98 -13.84 -29.07 -7.57
N SER A 99 -12.79 -28.49 -8.14
CA SER A 99 -12.22 -27.23 -7.66
C SER A 99 -11.96 -26.28 -8.81
N SER A 100 -12.17 -24.99 -8.56
CA SER A 100 -11.85 -23.90 -9.49
C SER A 100 -10.94 -22.89 -8.79
N ARG A 101 -10.12 -22.19 -9.56
CA ARG A 101 -9.14 -21.25 -9.02
C ARG A 101 -9.13 -19.93 -9.77
N MET A 102 -8.86 -18.83 -9.06
CA MET A 102 -8.68 -17.49 -9.62
C MET A 102 -7.50 -16.80 -8.97
N THR A 103 -6.66 -16.13 -9.77
CA THR A 103 -5.61 -15.25 -9.28
C THR A 103 -6.18 -13.85 -9.03
N LEU A 104 -5.76 -13.23 -7.93
CA LEU A 104 -6.20 -11.90 -7.50
C LEU A 104 -5.11 -10.89 -7.84
N ASP A 105 -5.01 -10.53 -9.12
CA ASP A 105 -3.87 -9.74 -9.63
C ASP A 105 -4.06 -8.23 -9.55
N ARG A 106 -5.24 -7.75 -9.14
CA ARG A 106 -5.53 -6.31 -9.05
C ARG A 106 -5.96 -5.93 -7.63
N PRO A 107 -5.31 -4.93 -7.01
CA PRO A 107 -5.71 -4.46 -5.69
C PRO A 107 -7.02 -3.67 -5.79
N SER A 108 -8.03 -4.12 -5.08
CA SER A 108 -9.35 -3.49 -4.99
C SER A 108 -10.18 -4.18 -3.91
N GLN A 109 -11.22 -3.49 -3.45
CA GLN A 109 -12.34 -4.10 -2.75
C GLN A 109 -13.35 -4.60 -3.79
N TYR A 110 -13.66 -5.89 -3.75
CA TYR A 110 -14.60 -6.56 -4.64
C TYR A 110 -15.82 -7.03 -3.86
N THR A 111 -17.00 -6.89 -4.44
CA THR A 111 -18.21 -7.60 -4.00
C THR A 111 -18.63 -8.50 -5.15
N MET A 112 -18.56 -9.81 -4.94
CA MET A 112 -18.84 -10.80 -5.98
C MET A 112 -20.10 -11.60 -5.65
N GLU A 113 -20.79 -12.05 -6.69
CA GLU A 113 -21.89 -13.00 -6.59
C GLU A 113 -21.42 -14.30 -5.93
N CYS A 114 -22.18 -14.84 -4.99
CA CYS A 114 -21.80 -16.02 -4.22
C CYS A 114 -23.01 -16.90 -3.93
N SER A 115 -23.05 -18.13 -4.47
CA SER A 115 -24.22 -19.01 -4.32
C SER A 115 -24.30 -19.71 -2.96
N PHE A 116 -23.19 -19.78 -2.22
CA PHE A 116 -23.08 -20.51 -0.95
C PHE A 116 -23.13 -19.57 0.28
N GLN A 117 -23.61 -18.35 0.07
CA GLN A 117 -23.92 -17.36 1.09
C GLN A 117 -25.39 -16.95 0.98
N GLN A 118 -26.04 -16.70 2.12
CA GLN A 118 -27.46 -16.33 2.15
C GLN A 118 -27.70 -14.96 1.48
N THR A 119 -26.77 -14.02 1.67
CA THR A 119 -26.78 -12.68 1.05
C THR A 119 -26.52 -12.68 -0.45
N ARG A 120 -26.22 -13.86 -1.04
CA ARG A 120 -25.82 -14.05 -2.44
C ARG A 120 -24.60 -13.24 -2.89
N SER A 121 -23.85 -12.69 -1.93
CA SER A 121 -22.71 -11.83 -2.20
C SER A 121 -21.59 -12.10 -1.20
N LEU A 122 -20.34 -11.96 -1.66
CA LEU A 122 -19.15 -12.08 -0.84
C LEU A 122 -18.20 -10.92 -1.11
N GLY A 123 -17.87 -10.19 -0.05
CA GLY A 123 -16.84 -9.16 -0.07
C GLY A 123 -15.44 -9.77 -0.01
N ILE A 124 -14.55 -9.31 -0.87
CA ILE A 124 -13.14 -9.68 -0.91
C ILE A 124 -12.31 -8.40 -0.96
N ASP A 125 -11.32 -8.26 -0.08
CA ASP A 125 -10.38 -7.15 -0.08
C ASP A 125 -9.02 -7.63 -0.61
N VAL A 126 -8.54 -7.01 -1.68
CA VAL A 126 -7.23 -7.32 -2.27
C VAL A 126 -6.32 -6.11 -2.09
N LEU A 127 -5.34 -6.26 -1.20
CA LEU A 127 -4.35 -5.24 -0.89
C LEU A 127 -3.24 -5.24 -1.93
N ALA A 128 -2.68 -4.06 -2.22
CA ALA A 128 -1.49 -3.95 -3.04
C ALA A 128 -0.31 -4.64 -2.35
N ARG A 129 0.53 -5.35 -3.13
CA ARG A 129 1.76 -5.91 -2.58
C ARG A 129 2.80 -4.80 -2.43
N ALA A 130 3.32 -4.61 -1.22
CA ALA A 130 4.43 -3.71 -1.00
C ALA A 130 5.70 -4.27 -1.66
N LYS A 131 6.25 -3.54 -2.63
CA LYS A 131 7.53 -3.89 -3.27
C LYS A 131 8.67 -3.15 -2.60
N ALA A 132 9.88 -3.74 -2.65
CA ALA A 132 11.09 -3.07 -2.16
C ALA A 132 11.35 -1.73 -2.88
N SER A 133 10.95 -1.62 -4.15
CA SER A 133 10.99 -0.36 -4.92
C SER A 133 10.14 0.73 -4.29
N ASP A 134 8.97 0.39 -3.76
CA ASP A 134 8.00 1.36 -3.26
C ASP A 134 8.53 2.07 -2.01
N ARG A 135 9.37 1.38 -1.23
CA ARG A 135 10.09 1.99 -0.11
C ARG A 135 11.06 3.07 -0.55
N VAL A 136 11.86 2.78 -1.58
CA VAL A 136 12.82 3.74 -2.14
C VAL A 136 12.09 4.95 -2.71
N PHE A 137 11.00 4.72 -3.46
CA PHE A 137 10.17 5.79 -3.98
C PHE A 137 9.52 6.63 -2.87
N GLY A 138 9.04 6.00 -1.80
CA GLY A 138 8.50 6.70 -0.63
C GLY A 138 9.51 7.62 0.03
N ILE A 139 10.73 7.12 0.30
CA ILE A 139 11.81 7.91 0.90
C ILE A 139 12.21 9.09 0.01
N ILE A 140 12.34 8.88 -1.30
CA ILE A 140 12.72 9.94 -2.25
C ILE A 140 11.61 10.99 -2.35
N SER A 141 10.35 10.57 -2.42
CA SER A 141 9.19 11.46 -2.59
C SER A 141 8.97 12.36 -1.38
N ILE A 142 9.33 11.90 -0.17
CA ILE A 142 9.30 12.71 1.04
C ILE A 142 10.59 13.53 1.17
N GLY A 143 11.75 12.90 1.01
CA GLY A 143 13.05 13.51 1.28
C GLY A 143 13.40 14.65 0.33
N PHE A 144 13.15 14.49 -0.98
CA PHE A 144 13.59 15.47 -1.97
C PHE A 144 12.85 16.81 -1.86
N PRO A 145 11.50 16.87 -1.76
CA PRO A 145 10.81 18.14 -1.55
C PRO A 145 11.15 18.78 -0.19
N THR A 146 11.20 17.98 0.88
CA THR A 146 11.56 18.49 2.22
C THR A 146 12.97 19.06 2.25
N TRP A 147 13.93 18.42 1.57
CA TRP A 147 15.30 18.92 1.43
C TRP A 147 15.36 20.30 0.80
N ILE A 148 14.70 20.46 -0.37
CA ILE A 148 14.69 21.71 -1.13
C ILE A 148 14.07 22.81 -0.28
N LEU A 149 12.90 22.56 0.32
CA LEU A 149 12.23 23.55 1.16
C LEU A 149 13.10 23.94 2.34
N LEU A 150 13.65 22.99 3.08
CA LEU A 150 14.48 23.27 4.24
C LEU A 150 15.74 24.07 3.85
N TRP A 151 16.37 23.74 2.72
CA TRP A 151 17.49 24.50 2.19
C TRP A 151 17.10 25.95 1.88
N LEU A 152 16.01 26.16 1.15
CA LEU A 152 15.49 27.49 0.82
C LEU A 152 15.17 28.29 2.09
N TYR A 153 14.54 27.68 3.09
CA TYR A 153 14.29 28.32 4.38
C TYR A 153 15.58 28.78 5.08
N THR A 154 16.67 28.01 4.98
CA THR A 154 17.95 28.45 5.56
C THR A 154 18.53 29.69 4.89
N LEU A 155 18.22 29.93 3.62
CA LEU A 155 18.66 31.11 2.88
C LEU A 155 17.85 32.35 3.26
N VAL A 156 16.55 32.18 3.51
CA VAL A 156 15.66 33.26 3.95
C VAL A 156 15.95 33.68 5.39
N VAL A 157 16.09 32.73 6.32
CA VAL A 157 16.29 33.02 7.75
C VAL A 157 17.66 33.63 8.02
N LYS A 158 18.68 33.20 7.28
CA LYS A 158 20.04 33.72 7.43
C LYS A 158 20.61 33.98 6.04
N PRO A 159 20.70 35.23 5.56
CA PRO A 159 21.25 35.51 4.24
C PRO A 159 22.72 35.05 4.11
N LEU A 160 23.21 34.97 2.87
CA LEU A 160 24.58 34.54 2.59
C LEU A 160 25.58 35.66 2.90
N PRO A 161 26.77 35.33 3.45
CA PRO A 161 27.79 36.33 3.73
C PRO A 161 28.22 37.03 2.43
N GLY A 162 28.09 38.36 2.40
CA GLY A 162 28.34 39.20 1.23
C GLY A 162 27.12 39.95 0.67
N SER A 163 25.89 39.54 1.01
CA SER A 163 24.66 40.23 0.56
C SER A 163 24.37 41.53 1.32
N GLU A 164 24.98 41.74 2.49
CA GLU A 164 24.82 42.98 3.28
C GLU A 164 25.44 44.20 2.58
N ASN A 165 26.48 44.01 1.77
CA ASN A 165 27.14 45.11 1.06
C ASN A 165 26.33 45.63 -0.13
N GLU A 166 25.47 44.82 -0.75
CA GLU A 166 24.59 45.27 -1.85
C GLU A 166 23.35 46.01 -1.34
N HIS A 167 22.76 45.56 -0.21
CA HIS A 167 21.64 46.28 0.42
C HIS A 167 22.05 47.64 0.99
N ALA A 168 23.22 47.74 1.63
CA ALA A 168 23.73 49.01 2.17
C ALA A 168 24.09 50.03 1.07
N VAL A 169 24.50 49.57 -0.12
CA VAL A 169 24.79 50.44 -1.28
C VAL A 169 23.50 50.87 -2.00
N SER A 170 22.45 50.04 -1.99
CA SER A 170 21.17 50.38 -2.60
C SER A 170 20.30 51.33 -1.77
N GLU A 171 20.49 51.42 -0.45
CA GLU A 171 19.77 52.38 0.41
C GLU A 171 20.49 53.73 0.57
N ALA A 172 21.76 53.83 0.13
CA ALA A 172 22.58 55.04 0.22
C ALA A 172 22.71 55.82 -1.11
N GLY A 173 21.91 55.46 -2.13
CA GLY A 173 21.88 56.08 -3.46
C GLY A 173 20.56 56.78 -3.77
#